data_AF-A0A075HLQ9-F1
#
_entry.id   AF-A0A075HLQ9-F1
#
_cell.length_a   1.000
_cell.length_b   1.000
_cell.length_c   1.000
_cell.angle_alpha   90.00
_cell.angle_beta   90.00
_cell.angle_gamma   90.00
#
_symmetry.space_group_name_H-M   'P 1'
#
loop_
_entity.id
_entity.type
_entity.pdbx_description
1 polymer ?
#
loop_
_entity_poly.entity_id
_entity_poly.type
_entity_poly.pdbx_seq_one_letter_code
_entity_poly.pdbx_strand_id
1 'polypeptide(L)'
;MRTTTILIALTMLATSLAGCTGGDPDAGGNDEFDAETLQGMIEAGLQDFMNNTTVEINYYTNETSTTTNNVNGSGGVSSSSLHALSGTDPGESSFVVNYSEYGNELALLVRADAYANPGTSNWANWNSASVLDGANICVAVGSIWEAGLVNWFSSRNIAFTTVPVAGLAEANAKFIDGSCDAMAGELQYLVQRKASMDADGSMGGVDIWVTNTVGDASGGTEDYSTATAWSVLNLTIEQDYGVSSYLLAVHGEITLTGTCIANCTNQSAVIYHTYVFSTESFASNYTTTSGGIDYANTCEGMTYLDSWPGYFGPPGLECELDMTMFASLAMAYWWEYDITSFDDYDFAWSDWSYYVLWQSTAVTMHE
;
A
#
# COMPACT_ATOMS: atom_id res chain seq x y z
N MET A 1 -5.83 -39.42 -9.83
CA MET A 1 -6.71 -40.07 -8.83
C MET A 1 -5.86 -40.43 -7.62
N ARG A 2 -6.35 -40.10 -6.42
CA ARG A 2 -5.81 -40.34 -5.07
C ARG A 2 -5.08 -39.16 -4.40
N THR A 3 -5.92 -38.33 -3.80
CA THR A 3 -5.70 -37.53 -2.59
C THR A 3 -5.26 -38.41 -1.43
N THR A 4 -4.24 -37.96 -0.69
CA THR A 4 -3.74 -38.59 0.54
C THR A 4 -4.16 -37.71 1.72
N THR A 5 -5.02 -38.23 2.59
CA THR A 5 -5.45 -37.57 3.84
C THR A 5 -4.48 -37.92 4.97
N ILE A 6 -4.03 -36.90 5.71
CA ILE A 6 -3.18 -37.02 6.89
C ILE A 6 -4.04 -37.38 8.10
N LEU A 7 -3.76 -38.52 8.74
CA LEU A 7 -4.29 -38.93 10.04
C LEU A 7 -3.25 -38.64 11.12
N ILE A 8 -3.56 -37.74 12.05
CA ILE A 8 -2.74 -37.47 13.24
C ILE A 8 -3.08 -38.55 14.29
N ALA A 9 -2.11 -39.41 14.59
CA ALA A 9 -2.19 -40.42 15.64
C ALA A 9 -1.78 -39.81 16.98
N LEU A 10 -2.71 -39.80 17.95
CA LEU A 10 -2.51 -39.39 19.33
C LEU A 10 -1.81 -40.55 20.09
N THR A 11 -0.49 -40.48 20.24
CA THR A 11 0.29 -41.44 21.04
C THR A 11 0.09 -41.16 22.53
N MET A 12 -0.66 -42.03 23.19
CA MET A 12 -0.83 -42.08 24.65
C MET A 12 0.50 -42.37 25.35
N LEU A 13 0.77 -41.59 26.40
CA LEU A 13 1.77 -41.89 27.42
C LEU A 13 1.42 -43.21 28.10
N ALA A 14 2.14 -44.26 27.76
CA ALA A 14 2.29 -45.44 28.59
C ALA A 14 3.79 -45.67 28.79
N THR A 15 4.28 -45.35 30.00
CA THR A 15 5.12 -46.23 30.84
C THR A 15 5.96 -45.39 31.81
N SER A 16 5.61 -45.44 33.10
CA SER A 16 6.55 -45.80 34.17
C SER A 16 5.83 -45.80 35.52
N LEU A 17 5.28 -46.95 35.93
CA LEU A 17 5.16 -47.25 37.36
C LEU A 17 5.33 -48.75 37.57
N ALA A 18 6.59 -49.19 37.50
CA ALA A 18 6.99 -50.48 38.02
C ALA A 18 7.33 -50.32 39.50
N GLY A 19 6.65 -51.06 40.37
CA GLY A 19 7.09 -51.25 41.74
C GLY A 19 5.98 -51.52 42.74
N CYS A 20 5.45 -52.74 42.74
CA CYS A 20 5.38 -53.62 43.91
C CYS A 20 4.56 -54.88 43.57
N THR A 21 5.29 -55.93 43.22
CA THR A 21 4.81 -57.31 43.35
C THR A 21 4.67 -57.61 44.84
N GLY A 22 3.45 -57.79 45.33
CA GLY A 22 3.17 -58.29 46.67
C GLY A 22 1.72 -58.75 46.72
N GLY A 23 1.52 -60.07 46.75
CA GLY A 23 0.19 -60.64 46.83
C GLY A 23 -0.50 -60.27 48.14
N ASP A 24 -1.77 -59.90 48.05
CA ASP A 24 -2.74 -59.94 49.15
C ASP A 24 -4.06 -60.47 48.57
N PRO A 25 -4.54 -61.65 49.00
CA PRO A 25 -5.76 -62.26 48.51
C PRO A 25 -6.91 -62.02 49.50
N ASP A 26 -7.48 -60.81 49.54
CA ASP A 26 -8.74 -60.59 50.26
C ASP A 26 -9.56 -59.41 49.67
N ALA A 27 -10.64 -59.78 48.99
CA ALA A 27 -11.98 -59.19 49.03
C ALA A 27 -12.17 -57.65 49.08
N GLY A 28 -12.71 -57.13 47.97
CA GLY A 28 -13.84 -56.18 47.99
C GLY A 28 -13.50 -54.69 48.02
N GLY A 29 -13.65 -54.02 46.88
CA GLY A 29 -13.59 -52.56 46.78
C GLY A 29 -13.71 -52.10 45.33
N ASN A 30 -14.82 -51.45 45.03
CA ASN A 30 -15.37 -50.91 43.79
C ASN A 30 -14.58 -49.77 43.13
N ASP A 31 -13.27 -49.90 42.96
CA ASP A 31 -12.43 -48.87 42.32
C ASP A 31 -12.02 -49.25 40.89
N GLU A 32 -12.94 -49.89 40.15
CA GLU A 32 -12.80 -49.99 38.70
C GLU A 32 -13.17 -48.62 38.14
N PHE A 33 -12.25 -47.99 37.43
CA PHE A 33 -12.49 -46.72 36.73
C PHE A 33 -13.61 -46.99 35.71
N ASP A 34 -14.83 -46.68 36.10
CA ASP A 34 -16.01 -47.05 35.34
C ASP A 34 -16.00 -46.30 34.00
N ALA A 35 -15.73 -47.05 32.93
CA ALA A 35 -15.67 -46.53 31.59
C ALA A 35 -17.01 -45.92 31.17
N GLU A 36 -18.13 -46.40 31.72
CA GLU A 36 -19.46 -45.84 31.47
C GLU A 36 -19.64 -44.48 32.13
N THR A 37 -19.15 -44.31 33.37
CA THR A 37 -19.11 -42.99 34.03
C THR A 37 -18.22 -42.01 33.28
N LEU A 38 -17.05 -42.45 32.79
CA LEU A 38 -16.15 -41.59 32.02
C LEU A 38 -16.73 -41.24 30.64
N GLN A 39 -17.37 -42.19 29.97
CA GLN A 39 -18.13 -41.93 28.73
C GLN A 39 -19.29 -40.99 28.99
N GLY A 40 -20.00 -41.13 30.10
CA GLY A 40 -21.09 -40.24 30.50
C GLY A 40 -20.62 -38.81 30.73
N MET A 41 -19.44 -38.62 31.34
CA MET A 41 -18.85 -37.29 31.53
C MET A 41 -18.36 -36.67 30.22
N ILE A 42 -17.77 -37.46 29.32
CA ILE A 42 -17.33 -37.01 28.00
C ILE A 42 -18.54 -36.67 27.11
N GLU A 43 -19.57 -37.52 27.11
CA GLU A 43 -20.80 -37.30 26.34
C GLU A 43 -21.55 -36.10 26.88
N ALA A 44 -21.69 -35.95 28.21
CA ALA A 44 -22.30 -34.77 28.81
C ALA A 44 -21.51 -33.49 28.47
N GLY A 45 -20.18 -33.53 28.54
CA GLY A 45 -19.34 -32.38 28.16
C GLY A 45 -19.39 -32.05 26.67
N LEU A 46 -19.47 -33.05 25.80
CA LEU A 46 -19.60 -32.88 24.35
C LEU A 46 -21.00 -32.40 23.97
N GLN A 47 -22.02 -32.84 24.70
CA GLN A 47 -23.41 -32.44 24.50
C GLN A 47 -23.65 -31.02 25.03
N ASP A 48 -23.03 -30.64 26.14
CA ASP A 48 -22.97 -29.24 26.59
C ASP A 48 -22.24 -28.38 25.55
N PHE A 49 -21.11 -28.83 25.00
CA PHE A 49 -20.42 -28.12 23.92
C PHE A 49 -21.32 -27.94 22.68
N MET A 50 -21.98 -29.00 22.22
CA MET A 50 -22.90 -28.92 21.07
C MET A 50 -24.14 -28.07 21.32
N ASN A 51 -24.70 -28.10 22.53
CA ASN A 51 -25.90 -27.33 22.88
C ASN A 51 -25.59 -25.84 23.10
N ASN A 52 -24.32 -25.53 23.39
CA ASN A 52 -23.91 -24.21 23.84
C ASN A 52 -22.97 -23.49 22.86
N THR A 53 -22.58 -24.17 21.77
CA THR A 53 -21.78 -23.61 20.67
C THR A 53 -22.48 -23.91 19.35
N THR A 54 -23.03 -22.88 18.73
CA THR A 54 -23.57 -22.93 17.37
C THR A 54 -22.60 -22.23 16.44
N VAL A 55 -22.17 -22.91 15.37
CA VAL A 55 -21.36 -22.32 14.28
C VAL A 55 -22.28 -22.23 13.06
N GLU A 56 -22.64 -21.01 12.69
CA GLU A 56 -23.40 -20.75 11.46
C GLU A 56 -22.43 -20.18 10.42
N ILE A 57 -22.35 -20.85 9.26
CA ILE A 57 -21.51 -20.46 8.12
C ILE A 57 -22.46 -20.05 7.00
N ASN A 58 -22.57 -18.75 6.73
CA ASN A 58 -23.36 -18.25 5.60
C ASN A 58 -22.43 -18.07 4.39
N TYR A 59 -22.64 -18.90 3.37
CA TYR A 59 -21.97 -18.78 2.07
C TYR A 59 -22.77 -17.80 1.20
N TYR A 60 -22.34 -16.54 1.13
CA TYR A 60 -22.85 -15.62 0.12
C TYR A 60 -22.04 -15.83 -1.16
N THR A 61 -22.72 -16.04 -2.29
CA THR A 61 -22.08 -16.25 -3.59
C THR A 61 -21.53 -14.93 -4.14
N ASN A 62 -20.39 -14.48 -3.62
CA ASN A 62 -19.29 -13.80 -4.30
C ASN A 62 -18.15 -13.62 -3.27
N GLU A 63 -17.22 -14.57 -3.19
CA GLU A 63 -15.94 -14.53 -2.42
C GLU A 63 -15.91 -14.08 -0.93
N THR A 64 -17.06 -13.88 -0.27
CA THR A 64 -17.11 -13.48 1.15
C THR A 64 -17.59 -14.61 2.06
N SER A 65 -16.88 -14.82 3.17
CA SER A 65 -17.28 -15.75 4.23
C SER A 65 -17.53 -15.00 5.53
N THR A 66 -18.73 -15.18 6.09
CA THR A 66 -19.08 -14.74 7.44
C THR A 66 -19.15 -15.95 8.37
N THR A 67 -18.46 -15.86 9.51
CA THR A 67 -18.51 -16.88 10.57
C THR A 67 -18.98 -16.22 11.86
N THR A 68 -20.09 -16.70 12.42
CA THR A 68 -20.59 -16.28 13.73
C THR A 68 -20.37 -17.40 14.74
N ASN A 69 -19.60 -17.13 15.79
CA ASN A 69 -19.38 -18.03 16.91
C ASN A 69 -20.11 -17.50 18.14
N ASN A 70 -21.08 -18.27 18.65
CA ASN A 70 -21.77 -17.93 19.89
C ASN A 70 -21.01 -18.52 21.09
N VAL A 71 -20.55 -17.69 22.03
CA VAL A 71 -19.84 -18.14 23.23
C VAL A 71 -20.74 -17.98 24.45
N ASN A 72 -21.47 -19.03 24.79
CA ASN A 72 -22.27 -19.02 26.01
C ASN A 72 -21.41 -19.40 27.23
N GLY A 73 -21.11 -18.42 28.09
CA GLY A 73 -20.49 -18.70 29.39
C GLY A 73 -21.45 -19.46 30.31
N SER A 74 -20.95 -20.52 30.97
CA SER A 74 -21.66 -21.23 32.04
C SER A 74 -21.81 -20.32 33.27
N GLY A 75 -22.84 -19.47 33.27
CA GLY A 75 -23.20 -18.63 34.42
C GLY A 75 -23.90 -17.33 34.04
N GLY A 76 -25.18 -17.41 33.67
CA GLY A 76 -26.12 -16.27 33.72
C GLY A 76 -25.81 -15.08 32.80
N VAL A 77 -26.47 -15.06 31.64
CA VAL A 77 -26.81 -13.87 30.81
C VAL A 77 -25.68 -12.86 30.54
N SER A 78 -24.83 -13.22 29.58
CA SER A 78 -24.42 -12.34 28.46
C SER A 78 -24.04 -13.27 27.29
N SER A 79 -24.96 -13.53 26.37
CA SER A 79 -24.64 -14.26 25.13
C SER A 79 -23.93 -13.29 24.18
N SER A 80 -22.62 -13.18 24.33
CA SER A 80 -21.81 -12.45 23.36
C SER A 80 -21.50 -13.34 22.17
N SER A 81 -21.80 -12.87 20.97
CA SER A 81 -21.40 -13.48 19.71
C SER A 81 -20.16 -12.80 19.16
N LEU A 82 -19.22 -13.60 18.66
CA LEU A 82 -18.05 -13.14 17.94
C LEU A 82 -18.29 -13.38 16.45
N HIS A 83 -18.08 -12.34 15.65
CA HIS A 83 -18.33 -12.38 14.22
C HIS A 83 -17.06 -12.04 13.47
N ALA A 84 -16.79 -12.81 12.41
CA ALA A 84 -15.70 -12.55 11.49
C ALA A 84 -16.24 -12.44 10.06
N LEU A 85 -15.79 -11.42 9.35
CA LEU A 85 -16.03 -11.20 7.93
C LEU A 85 -14.68 -11.20 7.22
N SER A 86 -14.52 -12.04 6.21
CA SER A 86 -13.30 -12.04 5.40
C SER A 86 -13.59 -12.41 3.96
N GLY A 87 -12.82 -11.85 3.05
CA GLY A 87 -12.98 -12.10 1.63
C GLY A 87 -12.09 -11.21 0.77
N THR A 88 -12.42 -11.23 -0.51
CA THR A 88 -11.78 -10.42 -1.55
C THR A 88 -12.83 -9.59 -2.27
N ASP A 89 -12.48 -8.34 -2.62
CA ASP A 89 -13.36 -7.46 -3.39
C ASP A 89 -12.53 -6.52 -4.28
N PRO A 90 -12.84 -6.38 -5.58
CA PRO A 90 -12.10 -5.48 -6.47
C PRO A 90 -12.12 -4.01 -6.03
N GLY A 91 -13.15 -3.59 -5.28
CA GLY A 91 -13.37 -2.21 -4.89
C GLY A 91 -13.52 -1.26 -6.08
N GLU A 92 -13.46 0.04 -5.79
CA GLU A 92 -13.32 1.07 -6.81
C GLU A 92 -11.87 1.49 -6.91
N SER A 93 -11.37 1.73 -8.11
CA SER A 93 -9.98 2.16 -8.28
C SER A 93 -9.78 3.05 -9.49
N SER A 94 -8.70 3.81 -9.44
CA SER A 94 -8.22 4.63 -10.54
C SER A 94 -6.70 4.65 -10.55
N PHE A 95 -6.15 4.70 -11.75
CA PHE A 95 -4.75 4.99 -12.00
C PHE A 95 -4.69 6.04 -13.10
N VAL A 96 -3.98 7.12 -12.84
CA VAL A 96 -3.83 8.23 -13.79
C VAL A 96 -2.37 8.59 -13.87
N VAL A 97 -1.87 8.58 -15.10
CA VAL A 97 -0.59 9.15 -15.48
C VAL A 97 -0.83 10.63 -15.82
N ASN A 98 -0.23 11.53 -15.06
CA ASN A 98 -0.27 12.96 -15.31
C ASN A 98 1.04 13.40 -15.96
N TYR A 99 0.94 13.90 -17.17
CA TYR A 99 2.04 14.52 -17.88
C TYR A 99 2.13 15.99 -17.50
N SER A 100 3.34 16.53 -17.31
CA SER A 100 3.47 17.98 -17.18
C SER A 100 3.09 18.66 -18.50
N GLU A 101 1.90 19.26 -18.58
CA GLU A 101 1.46 20.05 -19.75
C GLU A 101 2.29 21.34 -19.97
N TYR A 102 3.31 21.58 -19.15
CA TYR A 102 4.07 22.82 -19.11
C TYR A 102 5.50 22.64 -19.64
N GLY A 103 5.65 22.92 -20.93
CA GLY A 103 6.89 23.43 -21.51
C GLY A 103 7.75 22.38 -22.19
N ASN A 104 7.53 22.21 -23.48
CA ASN A 104 8.52 21.67 -24.44
C ASN A 104 9.71 22.65 -24.56
N GLU A 105 10.21 23.21 -23.47
CA GLU A 105 11.32 24.15 -23.48
C GLU A 105 12.60 23.36 -23.21
N LEU A 106 13.52 23.40 -24.18
CA LEU A 106 14.85 22.85 -24.01
C LEU A 106 15.64 23.79 -23.10
N ALA A 107 16.27 23.26 -22.05
CA ALA A 107 17.16 24.00 -21.16
C ALA A 107 18.41 23.17 -20.82
N LEU A 108 19.30 23.73 -20.01
CA LEU A 108 20.52 23.08 -19.54
C LEU A 108 20.55 23.09 -18.01
N LEU A 109 20.86 21.95 -17.37
CA LEU A 109 21.30 21.91 -15.98
C LEU A 109 22.83 22.05 -15.98
N VAL A 110 23.34 22.99 -15.21
CA VAL A 110 24.73 23.44 -15.24
C VAL A 110 25.36 23.26 -13.88
N ARG A 111 26.61 22.78 -13.85
CA ARG A 111 27.40 22.77 -12.62
C ARG A 111 27.99 24.14 -12.35
N ALA A 112 27.74 24.69 -11.16
CA ALA A 112 28.18 26.03 -10.79
C ALA A 112 29.70 26.12 -10.55
N ASP A 113 30.37 24.99 -10.30
CA ASP A 113 31.82 24.89 -10.18
C ASP A 113 32.53 25.06 -11.54
N ALA A 114 31.88 24.66 -12.64
CA ALA A 114 32.35 24.91 -14.01
C ALA A 114 31.91 26.30 -14.51
N TYR A 115 30.64 26.64 -14.35
CA TYR A 115 30.05 27.90 -14.80
C TYR A 115 29.14 28.49 -13.74
N ALA A 116 29.57 29.57 -13.09
CA ALA A 116 28.77 30.23 -12.06
C ALA A 116 27.44 30.78 -12.63
N ASN A 117 26.36 30.66 -11.84
CA ASN A 117 25.06 31.20 -12.22
C ASN A 117 25.17 32.75 -12.36
N PRO A 118 24.82 33.33 -13.54
CA PRO A 118 24.84 34.79 -13.74
C PRO A 118 23.86 35.56 -12.84
N GLY A 119 22.97 34.86 -12.13
CA GLY A 119 22.04 35.39 -11.15
C GLY A 119 20.83 36.09 -11.77
N THR A 120 19.99 36.65 -10.90
CA THR A 120 18.71 37.31 -11.26
C THR A 120 18.83 38.82 -11.39
N SER A 121 20.06 39.37 -11.36
CA SER A 121 20.31 40.81 -11.27
C SER A 121 19.90 41.61 -12.51
N ASN A 122 19.62 40.95 -13.62
CA ASN A 122 19.15 41.57 -14.86
C ASN A 122 18.19 40.62 -15.59
N TRP A 123 16.99 41.10 -15.92
CA TRP A 123 16.00 40.40 -16.75
C TRP A 123 16.59 39.86 -18.07
N ALA A 124 17.57 40.55 -18.65
CA ALA A 124 18.20 40.14 -19.91
C ALA A 124 19.11 38.91 -19.79
N ASN A 125 19.64 38.60 -18.59
CA ASN A 125 20.64 37.55 -18.37
C ASN A 125 20.23 36.54 -17.29
N TRP A 126 18.94 36.53 -16.90
CA TRP A 126 18.42 35.64 -15.88
C TRP A 126 18.74 34.19 -16.23
N ASN A 127 19.57 33.54 -15.39
CA ASN A 127 20.06 32.17 -15.60
C ASN A 127 20.41 31.91 -17.08
N SER A 128 21.04 32.86 -17.75
CA SER A 128 21.24 32.76 -19.19
C SER A 128 22.30 31.71 -19.53
N ALA A 129 22.00 30.83 -20.48
CA ALA A 129 23.01 29.93 -21.08
C ALA A 129 24.14 30.67 -21.82
N SER A 130 24.08 32.01 -21.90
CA SER A 130 25.09 32.82 -22.59
C SER A 130 26.47 32.80 -21.94
N VAL A 131 26.56 32.33 -20.69
CA VAL A 131 27.82 32.20 -19.96
C VAL A 131 28.58 30.92 -20.30
N LEU A 132 27.97 29.99 -21.05
CA LEU A 132 28.47 28.63 -21.28
C LEU A 132 29.44 28.52 -22.48
N ASP A 133 30.23 29.56 -22.74
CA ASP A 133 31.20 29.54 -23.82
C ASP A 133 32.31 28.51 -23.53
N GLY A 134 32.46 27.56 -24.45
CA GLY A 134 33.38 26.43 -24.35
C GLY A 134 32.85 25.22 -23.56
N ALA A 135 31.60 25.21 -23.12
CA ALA A 135 31.09 24.16 -22.22
C ALA A 135 31.02 22.78 -22.89
N ASN A 136 31.29 21.73 -22.12
CA ASN A 136 31.03 20.34 -22.49
C ASN A 136 29.59 19.98 -22.11
N ILE A 137 28.73 19.77 -23.10
CA ILE A 137 27.29 19.55 -22.90
C ILE A 137 26.93 18.11 -23.20
N CYS A 138 26.41 17.40 -22.20
CA CYS A 138 25.82 16.07 -22.33
C CYS A 138 24.51 16.18 -23.15
N VAL A 139 24.50 15.62 -24.36
CA VAL A 139 23.31 15.51 -25.22
C VAL A 139 23.48 14.35 -26.21
N ALA A 140 22.37 13.72 -26.60
CA ALA A 140 22.40 12.66 -27.60
C ALA A 140 22.80 13.23 -28.98
N VAL A 141 23.87 12.70 -29.58
CA VAL A 141 24.35 13.13 -30.89
C VAL A 141 23.36 12.72 -31.97
N GLY A 142 23.07 13.65 -32.89
CA GLY A 142 22.07 13.49 -33.95
C GLY A 142 20.63 13.71 -33.51
N SER A 143 20.40 14.09 -32.25
CA SER A 143 19.07 14.40 -31.74
C SER A 143 18.60 15.80 -32.17
N ILE A 144 17.29 16.01 -32.13
CA ILE A 144 16.70 17.34 -32.30
C ILE A 144 17.18 18.35 -31.24
N TRP A 145 17.53 17.88 -30.03
CA TRP A 145 18.06 18.71 -28.96
C TRP A 145 19.47 19.19 -29.28
N GLU A 146 20.34 18.33 -29.81
CA GLU A 146 21.66 18.75 -30.29
C GLU A 146 21.52 19.82 -31.39
N ALA A 147 20.61 19.61 -32.35
CA ALA A 147 20.34 20.61 -33.39
C ALA A 147 19.83 21.95 -32.80
N GLY A 148 18.96 21.89 -31.79
CA GLY A 148 18.47 23.06 -31.06
C GLY A 148 19.59 23.84 -30.37
N LEU A 149 20.48 23.13 -29.66
CA LEU A 149 21.65 23.73 -29.01
C LEU A 149 22.60 24.37 -30.02
N VAL A 150 22.92 23.69 -31.12
CA VAL A 150 23.75 24.23 -32.21
C VAL A 150 23.14 25.54 -32.72
N ASN A 151 21.83 25.59 -32.97
CA ASN A 151 21.17 26.80 -33.44
C ASN A 151 21.24 27.94 -32.42
N TRP A 152 20.95 27.67 -31.15
CA TRP A 152 20.93 28.69 -30.11
C TRP A 152 22.32 29.27 -29.84
N PHE A 153 23.33 28.41 -29.67
CA PHE A 153 24.71 28.80 -29.36
C PHE A 153 25.38 29.51 -30.54
N SER A 154 25.24 28.98 -31.76
CA SER A 154 25.86 29.59 -32.95
C SER A 154 25.28 30.96 -33.28
N SER A 155 23.96 31.17 -33.10
CA SER A 155 23.33 32.49 -33.30
C SER A 155 23.85 33.59 -32.36
N ARG A 156 24.55 33.19 -31.27
CA ARG A 156 25.13 34.07 -30.25
C ARG A 156 26.66 34.06 -30.24
N ASN A 157 27.30 33.38 -31.20
CA ASN A 157 28.75 33.20 -31.26
C ASN A 157 29.34 32.54 -30.01
N ILE A 158 28.62 31.59 -29.41
CA ILE A 158 29.08 30.80 -28.26
C ILE A 158 29.46 29.41 -28.79
N ALA A 159 30.61 28.89 -28.37
CA ALA A 159 31.02 27.53 -28.70
C ALA A 159 30.61 26.57 -27.57
N PHE A 160 30.31 25.31 -27.93
CA PHE A 160 30.19 24.21 -26.97
C PHE A 160 30.69 22.92 -27.61
N THR A 161 31.02 21.93 -26.79
CA THR A 161 31.41 20.59 -27.22
C THR A 161 30.32 19.60 -26.81
N THR A 162 29.76 18.85 -27.76
CA THR A 162 28.83 17.76 -27.43
C THR A 162 29.59 16.61 -26.76
N VAL A 163 29.13 16.19 -25.59
CA VAL A 163 29.48 14.91 -24.97
C VAL A 163 28.36 13.92 -25.26
N PRO A 164 28.61 12.87 -26.07
CA PRO A 164 27.56 11.93 -26.46
C PRO A 164 27.06 11.13 -25.27
N VAL A 165 25.74 10.94 -25.22
CA VAL A 165 25.03 10.09 -24.25
C VAL A 165 24.00 9.24 -24.98
N ALA A 166 23.81 8.01 -24.52
CA ALA A 166 22.79 7.10 -25.04
C ALA A 166 21.38 7.37 -24.46
N GLY A 167 21.29 8.10 -23.34
CA GLY A 167 20.05 8.46 -22.67
C GLY A 167 20.32 9.26 -21.38
N LEU A 168 19.27 9.64 -20.65
CA LEU A 168 19.42 10.49 -19.47
C LEU A 168 20.13 9.81 -18.31
N ALA A 169 20.06 8.49 -18.14
CA ALA A 169 20.83 7.79 -17.11
C ALA A 169 22.35 8.01 -17.28
N GLU A 170 22.84 7.89 -18.51
CA GLU A 170 24.25 8.18 -18.83
C GLU A 170 24.56 9.68 -18.70
N ALA A 171 23.64 10.55 -19.12
CA ALA A 171 23.79 12.00 -18.98
C ALA A 171 23.89 12.44 -17.51
N ASN A 172 23.03 11.89 -16.64
CA ASN A 172 23.04 12.13 -15.21
C ASN A 172 24.36 11.66 -14.58
N ALA A 173 24.81 10.44 -14.91
CA ALA A 173 26.07 9.91 -14.38
C ALA A 173 27.26 10.80 -14.78
N LYS A 174 27.35 11.18 -16.05
CA LYS A 174 28.39 12.08 -16.58
C LYS A 174 28.30 13.51 -16.05
N PHE A 175 27.09 13.98 -15.74
CA PHE A 175 26.90 15.29 -15.12
C PHE A 175 27.37 15.28 -13.65
N ILE A 176 27.02 14.23 -12.90
CA ILE A 176 27.42 14.06 -11.49
C ILE A 176 28.94 13.87 -11.38
N ASP A 177 29.55 13.04 -12.23
CA ASP A 177 30.99 12.77 -12.18
C ASP A 177 31.88 13.89 -12.77
N GLY A 178 31.27 14.90 -13.39
CA GLY A 178 31.97 16.07 -13.95
C GLY A 178 32.50 15.86 -15.37
N SER A 179 32.15 14.77 -16.05
CA SER A 179 32.43 14.57 -17.47
C SER A 179 31.70 15.59 -18.37
N CYS A 180 30.62 16.18 -17.88
CA CYS A 180 29.87 17.26 -18.52
C CYS A 180 29.77 18.49 -17.60
N ASP A 181 29.97 19.68 -18.17
CA ASP A 181 29.77 20.96 -17.49
C ASP A 181 28.27 21.29 -17.39
N ALA A 182 27.49 20.82 -18.37
CA ALA A 182 26.05 20.92 -18.40
C ALA A 182 25.40 19.69 -19.06
N MET A 183 24.14 19.42 -18.76
CA MET A 183 23.34 18.41 -19.45
C MET A 183 22.06 19.02 -20.02
N ALA A 184 21.70 18.60 -21.24
CA ALA A 184 20.48 19.03 -21.91
C ALA A 184 19.26 18.23 -21.44
N GLY A 185 18.13 18.91 -21.33
CA GLY A 185 16.87 18.31 -20.95
C GLY A 185 15.72 19.28 -21.05
N GLU A 186 14.52 18.77 -20.83
CA GLU A 186 13.33 19.58 -20.68
C GLU A 186 13.41 20.43 -19.41
N LEU A 187 12.99 21.70 -19.50
CA LEU A 187 13.16 22.66 -18.41
C LEU A 187 12.58 22.14 -17.08
N GLN A 188 11.37 21.59 -17.09
CA GLN A 188 10.74 21.08 -15.87
C GLN A 188 11.46 19.84 -15.31
N TYR A 189 11.89 18.92 -16.18
CA TYR A 189 12.74 17.80 -15.79
C TYR A 189 14.00 18.30 -15.07
N LEU A 190 14.70 19.28 -15.64
CA LEU A 190 15.94 19.80 -15.06
C LEU A 190 15.71 20.51 -13.72
N VAL A 191 14.57 21.20 -13.54
CA VAL A 191 14.20 21.84 -12.27
C VAL A 191 13.96 20.81 -11.17
N GLN A 192 13.21 19.74 -11.47
CA GLN A 192 12.93 18.69 -10.49
C GLN A 192 14.16 17.82 -10.23
N ARG A 193 14.92 17.50 -11.28
CA ARG A 193 16.17 16.75 -11.14
C ARG A 193 17.18 17.52 -10.31
N LYS A 194 17.27 18.83 -10.48
CA LYS A 194 18.04 19.71 -9.59
C LYS A 194 17.60 19.56 -8.14
N ALA A 195 16.29 19.67 -7.86
CA ALA A 195 15.78 19.56 -6.50
C ALA A 195 16.09 18.19 -5.87
N SER A 196 16.00 17.11 -6.64
CA SER A 196 16.40 15.77 -6.23
C SER A 196 17.88 15.69 -5.90
N MET A 197 18.75 16.18 -6.79
CA MET A 197 20.20 16.19 -6.60
C MET A 197 20.65 17.05 -5.39
N ASP A 198 19.95 18.15 -5.14
CA ASP A 198 20.17 19.01 -3.96
C ASP A 198 19.77 18.27 -2.67
N ALA A 199 18.70 17.45 -2.71
CA ALA A 199 18.17 16.75 -1.56
C ALA A 199 18.94 15.46 -1.20
N ASP A 200 19.41 14.71 -2.20
CA ASP A 200 20.10 13.43 -2.03
C ASP A 200 21.64 13.58 -1.85
N GLY A 201 22.18 14.77 -2.07
CA GLY A 201 23.61 15.06 -1.94
C GLY A 201 24.48 14.44 -3.05
N SER A 202 23.87 13.94 -4.13
CA SER A 202 24.57 13.30 -5.25
C SER A 202 25.62 14.18 -5.91
N MET A 203 25.47 15.50 -5.84
CA MET A 203 26.45 16.47 -6.35
C MET A 203 27.67 16.66 -5.46
N GLY A 204 27.75 16.01 -4.29
CA GLY A 204 28.94 16.08 -3.42
C GLY A 204 29.27 17.48 -2.93
N GLY A 205 28.26 18.35 -2.77
CA GLY A 205 28.42 19.75 -2.37
C GLY A 205 28.71 20.73 -3.51
N VAL A 206 28.64 20.27 -4.77
CA VAL A 206 28.69 21.15 -5.94
C VAL A 206 27.32 21.76 -6.18
N ASP A 207 27.25 23.09 -6.19
CA ASP A 207 26.04 23.82 -6.55
C ASP A 207 25.71 23.60 -8.03
N ILE A 208 24.42 23.53 -8.35
CA ILE A 208 23.90 23.37 -9.71
C ILE A 208 22.83 24.43 -10.00
N TRP A 209 22.57 24.73 -11.27
CA TRP A 209 21.53 25.68 -11.66
C TRP A 209 20.97 25.37 -13.06
N VAL A 210 19.72 25.76 -13.29
CA VAL A 210 19.02 25.52 -14.56
C VAL A 210 18.97 26.81 -15.37
N THR A 211 19.30 26.74 -16.65
CA THR A 211 19.25 27.89 -17.55
C THR A 211 17.82 28.30 -17.89
N ASN A 212 17.65 29.50 -18.43
CA ASN A 212 16.49 29.80 -19.25
C ASN A 212 16.43 28.91 -20.51
N THR A 213 15.29 28.94 -21.21
CA THR A 213 15.11 28.16 -22.43
C THR A 213 16.16 28.50 -23.49
N VAL A 214 16.74 27.44 -24.06
CA VAL A 214 17.65 27.46 -25.21
C VAL A 214 16.99 26.89 -26.46
N GLY A 215 15.71 26.52 -26.42
CA GLY A 215 14.99 26.04 -27.60
C GLY A 215 13.72 25.29 -27.28
N ASP A 216 13.30 24.50 -28.26
CA ASP A 216 12.14 23.62 -28.19
C ASP A 216 12.63 22.19 -27.95
N ALA A 217 12.05 21.52 -26.96
CA ALA A 217 12.32 20.15 -26.60
C ALA A 217 11.33 19.15 -27.23
N SER A 218 10.32 19.63 -27.97
CA SER A 218 9.30 18.79 -28.60
C SER A 218 9.92 17.74 -29.53
N GLY A 219 9.75 16.46 -29.17
CA GLY A 219 10.43 15.31 -29.79
C GLY A 219 11.58 14.73 -28.95
N GLY A 220 11.71 15.13 -27.69
CA GLY A 220 12.48 14.43 -26.67
C GLY A 220 11.97 13.01 -26.43
N THR A 221 12.84 12.12 -25.95
CA THR A 221 12.56 10.68 -25.83
C THR A 221 11.93 10.28 -24.50
N GLU A 222 11.83 11.19 -23.53
CA GLU A 222 11.37 10.85 -22.18
C GLU A 222 10.08 11.55 -21.84
N ASP A 223 9.23 10.77 -21.21
CA ASP A 223 7.89 11.12 -20.84
C ASP A 223 7.88 11.60 -19.38
N TYR A 224 7.57 12.88 -19.17
CA TYR A 224 7.56 13.50 -17.85
C TYR A 224 6.21 13.28 -17.16
N SER A 225 5.98 12.00 -16.82
CA SER A 225 4.79 11.56 -16.14
C SER A 225 4.99 11.42 -14.62
N THR A 226 3.99 11.89 -13.88
CA THR A 226 3.78 11.50 -12.48
C THR A 226 2.59 10.55 -12.43
N ALA A 227 2.62 9.56 -11.56
CA ALA A 227 1.48 8.69 -11.34
C ALA A 227 0.72 9.14 -10.09
N THR A 228 -0.60 9.22 -10.23
CA THR A 228 -1.53 9.31 -9.12
C THR A 228 -2.49 8.15 -9.20
N ALA A 229 -2.65 7.43 -8.11
CA ALA A 229 -3.54 6.28 -8.06
C ALA A 229 -4.29 6.26 -6.75
N TRP A 230 -5.49 5.68 -6.77
CA TRP A 230 -6.24 5.41 -5.56
C TRP A 230 -7.09 4.16 -5.73
N SER A 231 -7.36 3.49 -4.62
CA SER A 231 -8.38 2.44 -4.54
C SER A 231 -9.13 2.55 -3.23
N VAL A 232 -10.43 2.23 -3.26
CA VAL A 232 -11.34 2.31 -2.12
C VAL A 232 -12.19 1.04 -2.05
N LEU A 233 -12.29 0.47 -0.86
CA LEU A 233 -13.25 -0.57 -0.49
C LEU A 233 -14.20 -0.03 0.56
N ASN A 234 -15.51 -0.20 0.34
CA ASN A 234 -16.53 0.12 1.33
C ASN A 234 -17.17 -1.18 1.83
N LEU A 235 -17.23 -1.35 3.14
CA LEU A 235 -17.91 -2.45 3.81
C LEU A 235 -18.94 -1.87 4.77
N THR A 236 -20.16 -2.40 4.76
CA THR A 236 -21.21 -2.04 5.72
C THR A 236 -21.50 -3.24 6.59
N ILE A 237 -21.51 -3.05 7.91
CA ILE A 237 -21.92 -4.08 8.86
C ILE A 237 -23.06 -3.55 9.72
N GLU A 238 -24.12 -4.33 9.85
CA GLU A 238 -25.33 -3.98 10.59
C GLU A 238 -25.23 -4.40 12.07
N GLN A 239 -25.80 -3.57 12.93
CA GLN A 239 -26.16 -3.88 14.31
C GLN A 239 -27.68 -4.01 14.39
N ASP A 240 -28.15 -5.18 14.80
CA ASP A 240 -29.58 -5.45 14.99
C ASP A 240 -30.16 -4.73 16.23
N TYR A 241 -31.48 -4.50 16.21
CA TYR A 241 -32.21 -4.00 17.37
C TYR A 241 -31.99 -4.88 18.61
N GLY A 242 -31.79 -4.24 19.77
CA GLY A 242 -31.55 -4.95 21.03
C GLY A 242 -30.14 -5.51 21.21
N VAL A 243 -29.18 -5.14 20.35
CA VAL A 243 -27.77 -5.57 20.41
C VAL A 243 -26.83 -4.37 20.56
N SER A 244 -25.67 -4.59 21.18
CA SER A 244 -24.52 -3.69 21.14
C SER A 244 -23.35 -4.36 20.44
N SER A 245 -22.83 -3.71 19.40
CA SER A 245 -21.74 -4.21 18.55
C SER A 245 -20.53 -3.28 18.56
N TYR A 246 -19.32 -3.86 18.58
CA TYR A 246 -18.07 -3.12 18.49
C TYR A 246 -16.95 -3.93 17.82
N LEU A 247 -16.08 -3.23 17.09
CA LEU A 247 -14.94 -3.79 16.38
C LEU A 247 -13.85 -4.27 17.35
N LEU A 248 -13.18 -5.35 16.98
CA LEU A 248 -12.03 -5.93 17.68
C LEU A 248 -10.76 -5.87 16.84
N ALA A 249 -10.87 -6.13 15.53
CA ALA A 249 -9.75 -6.05 14.60
C ALA A 249 -10.26 -5.75 13.19
N VAL A 250 -9.55 -4.89 12.46
CA VAL A 250 -9.78 -4.67 11.04
C VAL A 250 -8.43 -4.72 10.32
N HIS A 251 -8.40 -5.48 9.22
CA HIS A 251 -7.25 -5.66 8.35
C HIS A 251 -7.69 -5.52 6.89
N GLY A 252 -6.93 -4.80 6.10
CA GLY A 252 -7.09 -4.66 4.66
C GLY A 252 -5.74 -4.61 3.97
N GLU A 253 -5.61 -5.32 2.86
CA GLU A 253 -4.42 -5.36 2.02
C GLU A 253 -4.81 -5.19 0.56
N ILE A 254 -4.02 -4.41 -0.18
CA ILE A 254 -4.16 -4.25 -1.63
C ILE A 254 -2.79 -3.96 -2.27
N THR A 255 -2.60 -4.40 -3.51
CA THR A 255 -1.35 -4.19 -4.26
C THR A 255 -1.62 -3.49 -5.59
N LEU A 256 -0.90 -2.40 -5.87
CA LEU A 256 -0.77 -1.84 -7.21
C LEU A 256 0.42 -2.52 -7.91
N THR A 257 0.16 -3.13 -9.07
CA THR A 257 1.16 -3.86 -9.86
C THR A 257 1.36 -3.15 -11.19
N GLY A 258 2.62 -2.82 -11.51
CA GLY A 258 3.02 -2.34 -12.83
C GLY A 258 3.72 -3.47 -13.59
N THR A 259 3.22 -3.85 -14.76
CA THR A 259 3.82 -4.88 -15.62
C THR A 259 4.41 -4.24 -16.86
N CYS A 260 5.69 -4.50 -17.13
CA CYS A 260 6.36 -3.97 -18.30
C CYS A 260 5.67 -4.42 -19.60
N ILE A 261 5.35 -3.46 -20.47
CA ILE A 261 4.78 -3.69 -21.80
C ILE A 261 5.73 -3.25 -22.93
N ALA A 262 6.66 -2.31 -22.67
CA ALA A 262 7.64 -1.84 -23.64
C ALA A 262 8.89 -1.25 -22.97
N ASN A 263 10.02 -1.20 -23.69
CA ASN A 263 11.25 -0.46 -23.34
C ASN A 263 11.94 -0.70 -21.97
N CYS A 264 11.56 -1.69 -21.17
CA CYS A 264 12.16 -1.95 -19.84
C CYS A 264 13.53 -2.65 -19.86
N THR A 265 14.39 -2.36 -20.83
CA THR A 265 15.73 -2.97 -20.88
C THR A 265 16.55 -2.53 -19.67
N ASN A 266 17.10 -3.49 -18.91
CA ASN A 266 17.77 -3.26 -17.62
C ASN A 266 16.87 -2.72 -16.49
N GLN A 267 15.54 -2.86 -16.60
CA GLN A 267 14.58 -2.53 -15.55
C GLN A 267 13.84 -3.79 -15.07
N SER A 268 13.10 -3.67 -13.96
CA SER A 268 12.27 -4.75 -13.45
C SER A 268 11.09 -5.02 -14.38
N ALA A 269 10.86 -6.29 -14.74
CA ALA A 269 9.71 -6.66 -15.59
C ALA A 269 8.35 -6.44 -14.89
N VAL A 270 8.34 -6.46 -13.55
CA VAL A 270 7.16 -6.19 -12.72
C VAL A 270 7.58 -5.38 -11.51
N ILE A 271 6.80 -4.35 -11.17
CA ILE A 271 6.95 -3.54 -9.96
C ILE A 271 5.68 -3.65 -9.11
N TYR A 272 5.86 -3.61 -7.78
CA TYR A 272 4.76 -3.76 -6.83
C TYR A 272 4.79 -2.64 -5.81
N HIS A 273 3.60 -2.14 -5.46
CA HIS A 273 3.39 -1.28 -4.30
C HIS A 273 2.25 -1.87 -3.48
N THR A 274 2.56 -2.40 -2.29
CA THR A 274 1.59 -3.07 -1.43
C THR A 274 1.24 -2.19 -0.24
N TYR A 275 -0.05 -2.02 0.00
CA TYR A 275 -0.62 -1.27 1.10
C TYR A 275 -1.24 -2.25 2.08
N VAL A 276 -0.89 -2.13 3.36
CA VAL A 276 -1.44 -2.94 4.43
C VAL A 276 -1.93 -2.01 5.52
N PHE A 277 -3.21 -2.09 5.85
CA PHE A 277 -3.85 -1.33 6.92
C PHE A 277 -4.33 -2.32 7.98
N SER A 278 -3.94 -2.11 9.23
CA SER A 278 -4.32 -3.00 10.32
C SER A 278 -4.45 -2.22 11.61
N THR A 279 -5.58 -2.35 12.28
CA THR A 279 -5.78 -1.73 13.59
C THR A 279 -6.68 -2.57 14.49
N GLU A 280 -6.34 -2.54 15.77
CA GLU A 280 -7.13 -3.04 16.91
C GLU A 280 -7.53 -1.87 17.84
N SER A 281 -7.19 -0.63 17.44
CA SER A 281 -7.51 0.60 18.15
C SER A 281 -8.45 1.45 17.29
N PHE A 282 -9.63 1.70 17.84
CA PHE A 282 -10.70 2.37 17.13
C PHE A 282 -11.14 3.62 17.89
N ALA A 283 -10.20 4.41 18.42
CA ALA A 283 -10.53 5.68 19.07
C ALA A 283 -10.78 6.82 18.06
N SER A 284 -10.32 6.64 16.83
CA SER A 284 -10.47 7.56 15.71
C SER A 284 -10.29 6.78 14.40
N ASN A 285 -10.49 7.46 13.26
CA ASN A 285 -10.05 6.94 11.97
C ASN A 285 -8.56 6.60 12.01
N TYR A 286 -8.20 5.53 11.30
CA TYR A 286 -6.83 5.08 11.15
C TYR A 286 -6.28 5.65 9.85
N THR A 287 -5.30 6.55 9.93
CA THR A 287 -4.76 7.23 8.74
C THR A 287 -3.24 7.12 8.70
N THR A 288 -2.72 6.86 7.52
CA THR A 288 -1.29 6.83 7.18
C THR A 288 -1.02 7.83 6.04
N THR A 289 0.24 7.96 5.62
CA THR A 289 0.61 8.84 4.50
C THR A 289 0.01 8.40 3.16
N SER A 290 -0.33 7.12 3.02
CA SER A 290 -0.70 6.49 1.74
C SER A 290 -2.04 5.75 1.79
N GLY A 291 -2.88 6.05 2.79
CA GLY A 291 -4.16 5.37 2.95
C GLY A 291 -4.63 5.26 4.40
N GLY A 292 -5.70 4.52 4.62
CA GLY A 292 -6.27 4.33 5.95
C GLY A 292 -7.57 3.55 5.97
N ILE A 293 -8.21 3.57 7.15
CA ILE A 293 -9.53 3.01 7.42
C ILE A 293 -10.34 4.08 8.15
N ASP A 294 -11.40 4.54 7.49
CA ASP A 294 -12.37 5.49 8.03
C ASP A 294 -13.62 4.75 8.51
N TYR A 295 -14.21 5.26 9.59
CA TYR A 295 -15.41 4.69 10.20
C TYR A 295 -16.52 5.74 10.22
N ALA A 296 -17.68 5.39 9.71
CA ALA A 296 -18.89 6.19 9.80
C ALA A 296 -20.05 5.32 10.28
N ASN A 297 -20.88 5.86 11.16
CA ASN A 297 -21.99 5.13 11.72
C ASN A 297 -23.30 5.89 11.54
N THR A 298 -24.35 5.16 11.19
CA THR A 298 -25.71 5.68 11.09
C THR A 298 -26.64 4.80 11.92
N CYS A 299 -27.68 5.39 12.52
CA CYS A 299 -28.64 4.64 13.32
C CYS A 299 -30.06 5.09 13.01
N GLU A 300 -31.01 4.16 13.01
CA GLU A 300 -32.41 4.45 12.77
C GLU A 300 -32.93 5.46 13.82
N GLY A 301 -33.67 6.47 13.37
CA GLY A 301 -34.26 7.49 14.25
C GLY A 301 -33.27 8.52 14.81
N MET A 302 -31.99 8.49 14.40
CA MET A 302 -30.98 9.45 14.84
C MET A 302 -30.43 10.29 13.68
N THR A 303 -30.67 11.60 13.70
CA THR A 303 -30.19 12.54 12.65
C THR A 303 -28.85 13.20 12.96
N TYR A 304 -28.41 13.17 14.20
CA TYR A 304 -27.12 13.73 14.65
C TYR A 304 -26.47 12.73 15.58
N LEU A 305 -25.73 11.81 14.99
CA LEU A 305 -24.87 10.92 15.72
C LEU A 305 -23.47 11.54 15.69
N ASP A 306 -22.88 11.76 16.86
CA ASP A 306 -21.43 11.97 16.92
C ASP A 306 -20.77 10.71 16.33
N SER A 307 -19.56 10.81 15.77
CA SER A 307 -18.84 9.62 15.30
C SER A 307 -18.58 8.70 16.48
N TRP A 308 -18.86 7.40 16.34
CA TRP A 308 -18.49 6.38 17.33
C TRP A 308 -17.43 5.44 16.73
N PRO A 309 -16.16 5.87 16.63
CA PRO A 309 -15.12 5.00 16.09
C PRO A 309 -15.09 3.68 16.86
N GLY A 310 -15.09 2.55 16.13
CA GLY A 310 -15.06 1.22 16.72
C GLY A 310 -16.37 0.69 17.28
N TYR A 311 -17.41 1.50 17.42
CA TYR A 311 -18.75 1.06 17.80
C TYR A 311 -19.69 1.28 16.64
N PHE A 312 -20.74 0.48 16.58
CA PHE A 312 -21.71 0.56 15.49
C PHE A 312 -22.72 1.67 15.78
N GLY A 313 -22.89 2.02 17.05
CA GLY A 313 -23.74 3.10 17.53
C GLY A 313 -24.18 2.85 18.97
N PRO A 314 -25.23 3.55 19.42
CA PRO A 314 -25.81 3.31 20.73
C PRO A 314 -26.30 1.86 20.86
N PRO A 315 -26.08 1.23 22.04
CA PRO A 315 -26.62 -0.09 22.32
C PRO A 315 -28.13 -0.17 22.12
N GLY A 316 -28.59 -1.20 21.41
CA GLY A 316 -30.00 -1.57 21.31
C GLY A 316 -30.77 -0.92 20.16
N LEU A 317 -30.16 0.02 19.42
CA LEU A 317 -30.74 0.59 18.21
C LEU A 317 -30.24 -0.17 16.98
N GLU A 318 -31.04 -0.14 15.90
CA GLU A 318 -30.58 -0.58 14.58
C GLU A 318 -29.60 0.46 14.03
N CYS A 319 -28.39 0.01 13.73
CA CYS A 319 -27.32 0.86 13.25
C CYS A 319 -26.51 0.19 12.14
N GLU A 320 -25.89 0.98 11.29
CA GLU A 320 -24.94 0.55 10.28
C GLU A 320 -23.58 1.16 10.59
N LEU A 321 -22.54 0.33 10.56
CA LEU A 321 -21.15 0.76 10.54
C LEU A 321 -20.62 0.64 9.11
N ASP A 322 -20.40 1.78 8.49
CA ASP A 322 -19.68 1.90 7.23
C ASP A 322 -18.18 2.03 7.51
N MET A 323 -17.41 1.13 6.91
CA MET A 323 -15.96 1.13 6.93
C MET A 323 -15.44 1.40 5.52
N THR A 324 -14.65 2.45 5.37
CA THR A 324 -14.01 2.81 4.11
C THR A 324 -12.51 2.56 4.25
N MET A 325 -12.01 1.53 3.58
CA MET A 325 -10.56 1.33 3.40
C MET A 325 -10.13 2.05 2.14
N PHE A 326 -9.06 2.84 2.22
CA PHE A 326 -8.54 3.55 1.05
C PHE A 326 -7.03 3.44 0.98
N ALA A 327 -6.51 3.22 -0.23
CA ALA A 327 -5.10 3.29 -0.57
C ALA A 327 -4.90 4.43 -1.56
N SER A 328 -3.84 5.21 -1.39
CA SER A 328 -3.50 6.30 -2.29
C SER A 328 -2.00 6.34 -2.59
N LEU A 329 -1.71 6.45 -3.88
CA LEU A 329 -0.41 6.81 -4.40
C LEU A 329 -0.46 8.29 -4.75
N ALA A 330 0.04 9.13 -3.84
CA ALA A 330 0.07 10.56 -4.02
C ALA A 330 1.38 11.01 -4.68
N MET A 331 1.30 11.42 -5.95
CA MET A 331 2.41 11.99 -6.73
C MET A 331 3.68 11.13 -6.71
N ALA A 332 3.57 9.93 -7.28
CA ALA A 332 4.71 9.06 -7.44
C ALA A 332 5.48 9.40 -8.72
N TYR A 333 6.80 9.35 -8.62
CA TYR A 333 7.69 9.59 -9.74
C TYR A 333 8.29 8.28 -10.23
N TRP A 334 8.48 8.16 -11.54
CA TRP A 334 8.99 6.92 -12.15
C TRP A 334 10.35 6.49 -11.58
N TRP A 335 11.22 7.44 -11.22
CA TRP A 335 12.54 7.12 -10.69
C TRP A 335 12.51 6.51 -9.28
N GLU A 336 11.41 6.65 -8.53
CA GLU A 336 11.24 5.98 -7.24
C GLU A 336 11.11 4.47 -7.39
N TYR A 337 10.83 4.00 -8.61
CA TYR A 337 10.64 2.60 -8.97
C TYR A 337 11.76 2.06 -9.86
N ASP A 338 12.84 2.83 -10.07
CA ASP A 338 13.94 2.48 -10.99
C ASP A 338 13.45 2.16 -12.43
N ILE A 339 12.37 2.82 -12.90
CA ILE A 339 11.86 2.70 -14.28
C ILE A 339 12.17 3.95 -15.11
N THR A 340 11.92 3.96 -16.42
CA THR A 340 12.17 5.14 -17.29
C THR A 340 10.92 5.96 -17.62
N SER A 341 9.75 5.34 -17.59
CA SER A 341 8.46 6.00 -17.83
C SER A 341 7.35 5.12 -17.27
N PHE A 342 6.25 5.75 -16.82
CA PHE A 342 5.04 5.03 -16.48
C PHE A 342 4.33 4.44 -17.72
N ASP A 343 4.54 5.00 -18.92
CA ASP A 343 3.95 4.50 -20.18
C ASP A 343 4.53 3.15 -20.63
N ASP A 344 5.72 2.81 -20.13
CA ASP A 344 6.37 1.53 -20.40
C ASP A 344 5.72 0.36 -19.61
N TYR A 345 4.79 0.67 -18.69
CA TYR A 345 4.16 -0.29 -17.77
C TYR A 345 2.63 -0.20 -17.84
N ASP A 346 1.97 -1.36 -17.80
CA ASP A 346 0.53 -1.47 -17.58
C ASP A 346 0.25 -1.66 -16.09
N PHE A 347 -0.58 -0.79 -15.51
CA PHE A 347 -0.85 -0.75 -14.07
C PHE A 347 -2.24 -1.29 -13.73
N ALA A 348 -2.28 -2.21 -12.77
CA ALA A 348 -3.51 -2.80 -12.26
C ALA A 348 -3.47 -2.92 -10.75
N TRP A 349 -4.59 -2.58 -10.12
CA TRP A 349 -4.85 -2.90 -8.72
C TRP A 349 -5.27 -4.36 -8.59
N SER A 350 -4.80 -5.04 -7.54
CA SER A 350 -5.37 -6.31 -7.11
C SER A 350 -6.74 -6.10 -6.48
N ASP A 351 -7.49 -7.18 -6.27
CA ASP A 351 -8.61 -7.16 -5.35
C ASP A 351 -8.10 -6.86 -3.92
N TRP A 352 -8.89 -6.13 -3.15
CA TRP A 352 -8.68 -5.99 -1.72
C TRP A 352 -8.82 -7.34 -1.04
N SER A 353 -7.90 -7.69 -0.17
CA SER A 353 -8.05 -8.79 0.78
C SER A 353 -8.35 -8.20 2.16
N TYR A 354 -9.46 -8.60 2.78
CA TYR A 354 -9.88 -8.01 4.06
C TYR A 354 -10.30 -9.03 5.11
N TYR A 355 -10.15 -8.62 6.36
CA TYR A 355 -10.62 -9.34 7.54
C TYR A 355 -11.14 -8.35 8.58
N VAL A 356 -12.35 -8.56 9.05
CA VAL A 356 -13.01 -7.75 10.08
C VAL A 356 -13.52 -8.68 11.18
N LEU A 357 -13.21 -8.34 12.42
CA LEU A 357 -13.65 -9.05 13.62
C LEU A 357 -14.42 -8.08 14.51
N TRP A 358 -15.62 -8.45 14.92
CA TRP A 358 -16.42 -7.69 15.87
C TRP A 358 -17.14 -8.59 16.85
N GLN A 359 -17.52 -8.01 17.98
CA GLN A 359 -18.32 -8.68 18.99
C GLN A 359 -19.67 -7.98 19.12
N SER A 360 -20.71 -8.78 19.30
CA SER A 360 -22.08 -8.33 19.54
C SER A 360 -22.58 -8.93 20.85
N THR A 361 -23.30 -8.14 21.64
CA THR A 361 -23.88 -8.58 22.92
C THR A 361 -25.31 -8.09 23.03
N ALA A 362 -26.23 -8.99 23.38
CA ALA A 362 -27.64 -8.62 23.62
C ALA A 362 -27.75 -7.64 24.81
N VAL A 363 -28.57 -6.61 24.66
CA VAL A 363 -28.84 -5.61 25.71
C VAL A 363 -30.30 -5.65 26.11
N THR A 364 -30.56 -5.43 27.41
CA THR A 364 -31.94 -5.35 27.91
C THR A 364 -32.53 -4.00 27.55
N MET A 365 -33.53 -3.99 26.67
CA MET A 365 -34.31 -2.80 26.33
C MET A 365 -35.41 -2.60 27.37
N HIS A 366 -35.52 -1.38 27.89
CA HIS A 366 -36.69 -0.96 28.68
C HIS A 366 -37.63 -0.20 27.74
N GLU A 367 -38.80 -0.78 27.48
CA GLU A 367 -39.91 -0.12 26.76
C GLU A 367 -40.49 1.06 27.54
#